data_AF-A0A7X7KJ28-F1
#
_entry.id   AF-A0A7X7KJ28-F1
#
_cell.length_a   1.000
_cell.length_b   1.000
_cell.length_c   1.000
_cell.angle_alpha   90.00
_cell.angle_beta   90.00
_cell.angle_gamma   90.00
#
_symmetry.space_group_name_H-M   'P 1'
#
loop_
_entity.id
_entity.type
_entity.pdbx_description
1 polymer ?
#
loop_
_entity_poly.entity_id
_entity_poly.type
_entity_poly.pdbx_seq_one_letter_code
_entity_poly.pdbx_strand_id
1 'polypeptide(L)'
;MKKLLIVLVVALFAAVAAIMPLTAQVARKGLETPEKPCAEKAVYFAARTRMRLSRYQAAVPYLERALQVWPKSDRADEAVYWIAFSYERAGAPAQAARWYKAFMTQYPQHPWASQAKRRLDTLEAQNL
;
A
#
# COMPACT_ATOMS: atom_id res chain seq x y z
N MET A 1 33.98 -0.19 -22.49
CA MET A 1 33.33 0.32 -21.25
C MET A 1 31.89 0.80 -21.46
N LYS A 2 31.56 1.70 -22.41
CA LYS A 2 30.18 2.19 -22.64
C LYS A 2 29.14 1.09 -22.94
N LYS A 3 29.49 0.06 -23.72
CA LYS A 3 28.60 -1.08 -24.03
C LYS A 3 28.25 -1.91 -22.78
N LEU A 4 29.19 -2.13 -21.86
CA LEU A 4 28.96 -2.84 -20.60
C LEU A 4 28.03 -2.06 -19.67
N LEU A 5 28.22 -0.74 -19.60
CA LEU A 5 27.35 0.16 -18.82
C LEU A 5 25.90 0.12 -19.34
N ILE A 6 25.70 0.15 -20.66
CA ILE A 6 24.36 0.07 -21.27
C ILE A 6 23.69 -1.27 -20.93
N VAL A 7 24.40 -2.39 -21.04
CA VAL A 7 23.86 -3.72 -20.70
C VAL A 7 23.46 -3.79 -19.23
N LEU A 8 24.27 -3.24 -18.32
CA LEU A 8 23.95 -3.21 -16.89
C LEU A 8 22.70 -2.36 -16.59
N VAL A 9 22.57 -1.20 -17.23
CA VAL A 9 21.40 -0.32 -17.07
C VAL A 9 20.12 -0.99 -17.59
N VAL A 10 20.20 -1.64 -18.76
CA VAL A 10 19.06 -2.38 -19.34
C VAL A 10 18.67 -3.58 -18.46
N ALA A 11 19.66 -4.35 -17.97
CA ALA A 11 19.41 -5.46 -17.06
C ALA A 11 18.78 -5.01 -15.74
N LEU A 12 19.22 -3.88 -15.19
CA LEU A 12 18.64 -3.29 -13.98
C LEU A 12 17.18 -2.87 -14.21
N PHE A 13 16.88 -2.22 -15.33
CA PHE A 13 15.53 -1.80 -15.68
C PHE A 13 14.59 -3.01 -15.85
N ALA A 14 15.06 -4.06 -16.54
CA ALA A 14 14.31 -5.31 -16.71
C ALA A 14 14.06 -6.01 -15.36
N ALA A 15 15.05 -6.04 -14.47
CA ALA A 15 14.90 -6.60 -13.13
C ALA A 15 13.82 -5.86 -12.33
N VAL A 16 13.80 -4.52 -12.37
CA VAL A 16 12.76 -3.71 -11.71
C VAL A 16 11.37 -3.98 -12.28
N ALA A 17 11.26 -4.14 -13.60
CA ALA A 17 9.99 -4.47 -14.27
C ALA A 17 9.43 -5.83 -13.81
N ALA A 18 10.29 -6.82 -13.56
CA ALA A 18 9.90 -8.17 -13.13
C ALA A 18 9.45 -8.28 -11.66
N ILE A 19 9.81 -7.32 -10.79
CA ILE A 19 9.39 -7.31 -9.37
C ILE A 19 7.86 -7.19 -9.24
N MET A 20 7.20 -6.52 -10.20
CA MET A 20 5.76 -6.27 -10.20
C MET A 20 4.90 -7.52 -10.41
N PRO A 21 5.08 -8.30 -11.49
CA PRO A 21 4.34 -9.55 -11.65
C PRO A 21 4.66 -10.54 -10.52
N LEU A 22 5.91 -10.59 -10.04
CA LEU A 22 6.30 -11.48 -8.95
C LEU A 22 5.54 -11.17 -7.65
N THR A 23 5.52 -9.90 -7.23
CA THR A 23 4.79 -9.50 -6.02
C THR A 23 3.28 -9.66 -6.18
N ALA A 24 2.73 -9.48 -7.39
CA ALA A 24 1.32 -9.74 -7.66
C ALA A 24 0.98 -11.23 -7.45
N GLN A 25 1.81 -12.13 -7.98
CA GLN A 25 1.61 -13.57 -7.89
C GLN A 25 1.72 -14.07 -6.45
N VAL A 26 2.69 -13.57 -5.69
CA VAL A 26 2.88 -13.91 -4.28
C VAL A 26 1.67 -13.49 -3.44
N ALA A 27 1.16 -12.27 -3.63
CA ALA A 27 -0.06 -11.83 -2.94
C ALA A 27 -1.29 -12.64 -3.36
N ARG A 28 -1.46 -12.92 -4.66
CA ARG A 28 -2.56 -13.73 -5.16
C ARG A 28 -2.59 -15.11 -4.49
N LYS A 29 -1.44 -15.79 -4.45
CA LYS A 29 -1.32 -17.09 -3.79
C LYS A 29 -1.60 -17.02 -2.28
N GLY A 30 -1.18 -15.93 -1.63
CA GLY A 30 -1.54 -15.65 -0.23
C GLY A 30 -3.05 -15.54 -0.05
N LEU A 31 -3.73 -14.80 -0.92
CA LEU A 31 -5.19 -14.64 -0.88
C LEU A 31 -5.96 -15.93 -1.22
N GLU A 32 -5.37 -16.83 -2.02
CA GLU A 32 -5.93 -18.15 -2.33
C GLU A 32 -5.76 -19.16 -1.18
N THR A 33 -4.80 -18.93 -0.26
CA THR A 33 -4.52 -19.82 0.88
C THR A 33 -4.41 -19.05 2.20
N PRO A 34 -5.49 -18.35 2.62
CA PRO A 34 -5.45 -17.38 3.71
C PRO A 34 -5.18 -17.98 5.09
N GLU A 35 -5.36 -19.29 5.26
CA GLU A 35 -5.07 -20.05 6.47
C GLU A 35 -3.57 -20.23 6.74
N LYS A 36 -2.73 -20.04 5.71
CA LYS A 36 -1.28 -20.23 5.87
C LYS A 36 -0.67 -19.08 6.68
N PRO A 37 0.25 -19.38 7.61
CA PRO A 37 0.91 -18.34 8.43
C PRO A 37 1.64 -17.24 7.66
N CYS A 38 2.01 -17.49 6.39
CA CYS A 38 2.71 -16.53 5.53
C CYS A 38 1.79 -15.77 4.56
N ALA A 39 0.51 -16.14 4.45
CA ALA A 39 -0.41 -15.59 3.47
C ALA A 39 -0.62 -14.08 3.66
N GLU A 40 -0.91 -13.66 4.88
CA GLU A 40 -1.09 -12.25 5.23
C GLU A 40 0.18 -11.44 4.94
N LYS A 41 1.33 -11.95 5.37
CA LYS A 41 2.64 -11.33 5.15
C LYS A 41 2.94 -11.15 3.66
N ALA A 42 2.59 -12.13 2.82
CA ALA A 42 2.77 -12.07 1.38
C ALA A 42 1.96 -10.93 0.74
N VAL A 43 0.72 -10.73 1.18
CA VAL A 43 -0.16 -9.66 0.67
C VAL A 43 0.35 -8.28 1.09
N TYR A 44 0.68 -8.10 2.37
CA TYR A 44 1.25 -6.82 2.85
C TYR A 44 2.60 -6.52 2.20
N PHE A 45 3.45 -7.53 1.99
CA PHE A 45 4.72 -7.35 1.28
C PHE A 45 4.50 -6.81 -0.14
N ALA A 46 3.52 -7.34 -0.86
CA ALA A 46 3.19 -6.88 -2.21
C ALA A 46 2.64 -5.44 -2.23
N ALA A 47 1.79 -5.09 -1.26
CA ALA A 47 1.28 -3.73 -1.11
C ALA A 47 2.42 -2.73 -0.82
N ARG A 48 3.23 -3.00 0.20
CA ARG A 48 4.35 -2.14 0.60
C ARG A 48 5.41 -2.00 -0.48
N THR A 49 5.68 -3.06 -1.24
CA THR A 49 6.62 -2.99 -2.37
C THR A 49 6.11 -2.04 -3.46
N ARG A 50 4.81 -2.06 -3.75
CA ARG A 50 4.20 -1.11 -4.70
C ARG A 50 4.27 0.32 -4.20
N MET A 51 4.00 0.56 -2.91
CA MET A 51 4.15 1.88 -2.30
C MET A 51 5.60 2.39 -2.38
N ARG A 52 6.59 1.54 -2.10
CA ARG A 52 8.02 1.87 -2.21
C ARG A 52 8.46 2.22 -3.64
N LEU A 53 7.72 1.74 -4.64
CA LEU A 53 7.94 2.03 -6.05
C LEU A 53 7.00 3.15 -6.55
N SER A 54 6.42 3.93 -5.64
CA SER A 54 5.47 5.01 -5.91
C SER A 54 4.22 4.60 -6.69
N ARG A 55 3.91 3.30 -6.75
CA ARG A 55 2.70 2.75 -7.38
C ARG A 55 1.57 2.65 -6.37
N TYR A 56 1.20 3.80 -5.83
CA TYR A 56 0.25 3.88 -4.72
C TYR A 56 -1.14 3.34 -5.07
N GLN A 57 -1.68 3.70 -6.24
CA GLN A 57 -2.97 3.19 -6.71
C GLN A 57 -2.99 1.66 -6.83
N ALA A 58 -1.89 1.05 -7.24
CA ALA A 58 -1.79 -0.40 -7.36
C ALA A 58 -1.65 -1.11 -5.99
N ALA A 59 -1.29 -0.40 -4.92
CA ALA A 59 -1.15 -0.98 -3.58
C ALA A 59 -2.50 -1.16 -2.87
N VAL A 60 -3.43 -0.22 -3.09
CA VAL A 60 -4.77 -0.18 -2.47
C VAL A 60 -5.52 -1.52 -2.51
N PRO A 61 -5.72 -2.19 -3.67
CA PRO A 61 -6.54 -3.40 -3.72
C PRO A 61 -5.98 -4.54 -2.86
N TYR A 62 -4.66 -4.60 -2.65
CA TYR A 62 -4.05 -5.60 -1.77
C TYR A 62 -4.31 -5.29 -0.29
N LEU A 63 -4.27 -4.02 0.10
CA LEU A 63 -4.56 -3.59 1.47
C LEU A 63 -6.06 -3.79 1.79
N GLU A 64 -6.95 -3.39 0.89
CA GLU A 64 -8.39 -3.61 1.05
C GLU A 64 -8.73 -5.09 1.15
N ARG A 65 -8.12 -5.92 0.31
CA ARG A 65 -8.32 -7.37 0.39
C ARG A 65 -7.73 -7.96 1.67
N ALA A 66 -6.60 -7.45 2.15
CA ALA A 66 -6.04 -7.87 3.43
C ALA A 66 -6.99 -7.55 4.60
N LEU A 67 -7.63 -6.38 4.60
CA LEU A 67 -8.65 -6.01 5.59
C LEU A 67 -9.91 -6.90 5.54
N GLN A 68 -10.31 -7.33 4.34
CA GLN A 68 -11.45 -8.24 4.19
C GLN A 68 -11.13 -9.66 4.68
N VAL A 69 -9.92 -10.16 4.40
CA VAL A 69 -9.53 -11.54 4.71
C VAL A 69 -9.04 -11.68 6.15
N TRP A 70 -8.33 -10.69 6.68
CA TRP A 70 -7.78 -10.68 8.03
C TRP A 70 -8.23 -9.43 8.81
N PRO A 71 -9.54 -9.25 9.07
CA PRO A 71 -10.09 -8.04 9.70
C PRO A 71 -9.64 -7.83 11.16
N LYS A 72 -9.16 -8.89 11.82
CA LYS A 72 -8.66 -8.86 13.20
C LYS A 72 -7.12 -8.92 13.28
N SER A 73 -6.43 -8.71 12.16
CA SER A 73 -4.97 -8.68 12.16
C SER A 73 -4.45 -7.50 12.98
N ASP A 74 -3.33 -7.70 13.67
CA ASP A 74 -2.54 -6.64 14.31
C ASP A 74 -1.99 -5.60 13.32
N ARG A 75 -2.17 -5.79 12.01
CA ARG A 75 -1.83 -4.83 10.94
C ARG A 75 -3.05 -4.14 10.33
N ALA A 76 -4.25 -4.43 10.81
CA ALA A 76 -5.47 -3.86 10.22
C ALA A 76 -5.49 -2.33 10.32
N ASP A 77 -5.02 -1.77 11.44
CA ASP A 77 -4.82 -0.34 11.62
C ASP A 77 -3.82 0.25 10.62
N GLU A 78 -2.64 -0.37 10.47
CA GLU A 78 -1.63 0.03 9.49
C GLU A 78 -2.21 0.03 8.06
N ALA A 79 -2.99 -1.00 7.72
CA ALA A 79 -3.60 -1.13 6.40
C ALA A 79 -4.58 0.02 6.09
N VAL A 80 -5.46 0.37 7.04
CA VAL A 80 -6.41 1.47 6.88
C VAL A 80 -5.67 2.79 6.64
N TYR A 81 -4.61 3.06 7.42
CA TYR A 81 -3.79 4.25 7.21
C TYR A 81 -3.05 4.23 5.86
N TRP A 82 -2.47 3.09 5.47
CA TRP A 82 -1.77 2.96 4.19
C TRP A 82 -2.69 3.06 2.99
N ILE A 83 -3.97 2.69 3.10
CA ILE A 83 -4.96 2.93 2.05
C ILE A 83 -5.17 4.43 1.87
N ALA A 84 -5.41 5.16 2.97
CA ALA A 84 -5.56 6.61 2.94
C ALA A 84 -4.34 7.31 2.30
N PHE A 85 -3.14 6.94 2.77
CA PHE A 85 -1.88 7.45 2.23
C PHE A 85 -1.68 7.08 0.77
N SER A 86 -2.06 5.87 0.36
CA SER A 86 -1.94 5.46 -1.03
C SER A 86 -2.86 6.27 -1.94
N TYR A 87 -4.10 6.54 -1.52
CA TYR A 87 -4.99 7.42 -2.29
C TYR A 87 -4.48 8.86 -2.36
N GLU A 88 -3.97 9.40 -1.25
CA GLU A 88 -3.37 10.74 -1.20
C GLU A 88 -2.26 10.86 -2.25
N ARG A 89 -1.33 9.90 -2.23
CA ARG A 89 -0.17 9.89 -3.13
C ARG A 89 -0.52 9.51 -4.58
N ALA A 90 -1.69 8.94 -4.81
CA ALA A 90 -2.23 8.66 -6.14
C ALA A 90 -3.02 9.85 -6.73
N GLY A 91 -3.12 10.98 -6.03
CA GLY A 91 -3.90 12.14 -6.49
C GLY A 91 -5.41 11.93 -6.39
N ALA A 92 -5.85 11.11 -5.43
CA ALA A 92 -7.25 10.80 -5.17
C ALA A 92 -7.66 11.35 -3.78
N PRO A 93 -7.72 12.69 -3.61
CA PRO A 93 -7.87 13.34 -2.30
C PRO A 93 -9.19 12.98 -1.61
N ALA A 94 -10.29 12.91 -2.35
CA ALA A 94 -11.60 12.53 -1.80
C ALA A 94 -11.60 11.12 -1.17
N GLN A 95 -10.97 10.15 -1.82
CA GLN A 95 -10.80 8.79 -1.30
C GLN A 95 -9.86 8.79 -0.10
N ALA A 96 -8.75 9.53 -0.18
CA ALA A 96 -7.80 9.65 0.92
C ALA A 96 -8.47 10.20 2.19
N ALA A 97 -9.25 11.27 2.07
CA ALA A 97 -9.96 11.90 3.17
C ALA A 97 -10.93 10.95 3.85
N ARG A 98 -11.72 10.18 3.07
CA ARG A 98 -12.62 9.15 3.60
C ARG A 98 -11.87 8.12 4.45
N TRP A 99 -10.73 7.64 3.95
CA TRP A 99 -9.93 6.64 4.66
C TRP A 99 -9.18 7.21 5.87
N TYR A 100 -8.69 8.44 5.83
CA TYR A 100 -8.11 9.10 7.02
C TYR A 100 -9.17 9.31 8.12
N LYS A 101 -10.39 9.71 7.74
CA LYS A 101 -11.51 9.82 8.69
C LYS A 101 -11.87 8.46 9.29
N ALA A 102 -11.94 7.41 8.46
CA ALA A 102 -12.19 6.05 8.94
C ALA A 102 -11.09 5.58 9.92
N PHE A 103 -9.83 5.84 9.60
CA PHE A 103 -8.70 5.53 10.47
C PHE A 103 -8.80 6.21 11.83
N MET A 104 -9.06 7.51 11.87
CA MET A 104 -9.20 8.26 13.11
C MET A 104 -10.42 7.84 13.94
N THR A 105 -11.49 7.38 13.27
CA THR A 105 -12.70 6.90 13.95
C THR A 105 -12.46 5.52 14.56
N GLN A 106 -11.80 4.62 13.82
CA GLN A 106 -11.57 3.25 14.25
C GLN A 106 -10.40 3.11 15.23
N TYR A 107 -9.37 3.96 15.09
CA TYR A 107 -8.13 3.89 15.86
C TYR A 107 -7.73 5.26 16.45
N PRO A 108 -8.59 5.88 17.29
CA PRO A 108 -8.38 7.24 17.79
C PRO A 108 -7.12 7.40 18.67
N GLN A 109 -6.67 6.32 19.32
CA GLN A 109 -5.48 6.32 20.19
C GLN A 109 -4.21 5.86 19.46
N HIS A 110 -4.28 5.51 18.17
CA HIS A 110 -3.10 5.06 17.43
C HIS A 110 -2.07 6.19 17.31
N PRO A 111 -0.76 5.91 17.40
CA PRO A 111 0.30 6.93 17.28
C PRO A 111 0.23 7.78 16.00
N TRP A 112 -0.39 7.26 14.94
CA TRP A 112 -0.58 7.95 13.66
C TRP A 112 -1.89 8.75 13.56
N ALA A 113 -2.78 8.73 14.56
CA ALA A 113 -4.06 9.44 14.50
C ALA A 113 -3.87 10.95 14.31
N SER A 114 -2.94 11.56 15.04
CA SER A 114 -2.59 12.98 14.87
C SER A 114 -2.00 13.28 13.48
N GLN A 115 -1.23 12.35 12.91
CA GLN A 115 -0.69 12.48 11.56
C GLN A 115 -1.80 12.37 10.50
N ALA A 116 -2.72 11.42 10.66
CA ALA A 116 -3.89 11.24 9.80
C ALA A 116 -4.76 12.51 9.80
N LYS A 117 -5.01 13.09 10.98
CA LYS A 117 -5.75 14.35 11.10
C LYS A 117 -5.08 15.48 10.32
N ARG A 118 -3.79 15.71 10.52
CA ARG A 118 -3.07 16.78 9.81
C ARG A 118 -3.14 16.62 8.28
N ARG A 119 -3.03 15.38 7.80
CA ARG A 119 -3.15 15.07 6.37
C ARG A 119 -4.56 15.32 5.86
N LEU A 120 -5.59 14.89 6.59
CA LEU A 120 -6.98 15.19 6.28
C LEU A 120 -7.25 16.71 6.21
N ASP A 121 -6.84 17.46 7.24
CA ASP A 121 -7.02 18.92 7.28
C ASP A 121 -6.34 19.60 6.08
N THR A 122 -5.16 19.12 5.67
CA THR A 122 -4.43 19.63 4.48
C THR A 122 -5.22 19.35 3.20
N LEU A 123 -5.76 18.15 3.07
CA LEU A 123 -6.55 17.73 1.91
C LEU A 123 -7.85 18.55 1.80
N GLU A 124 -8.54 18.78 2.92
CA GLU A 124 -9.75 19.62 2.97
C GLU A 124 -9.46 21.11 2.69
N ALA A 125 -8.34 21.64 3.20
CA ALA A 125 -7.92 23.01 2.93
C ALA A 125 -7.55 23.24 1.45
N GLN A 126 -7.13 22.17 0.75
CA GLN A 126 -6.93 22.17 -0.69
C GLN A 126 -8.25 21.98 -1.47
N ASN A 127 -9.39 22.04 -0.77
CA ASN A 127 -10.76 21.78 -1.26
C ASN A 127 -11.00 20.36 -1.77
N LEU A 128 -10.23 19.38 -1.28
CA LEU A 128 -10.15 18.02 -1.80
C LEU A 128 -10.10 17.96 -3.33
#